data_AF-A0A5E6N4N2-F1
#
_entry.id   AF-A0A5E6N4N2-F1
#
_cell.length_a   1.000
_cell.length_b   1.000
_cell.length_c   1.000
_cell.angle_alpha   90.00
_cell.angle_beta   90.00
_cell.angle_gamma   90.00
#
_symmetry.space_group_name_H-M   'P 1'
#
loop_
_entity.id
_entity.type
_entity.pdbx_description
1 polymer ?
#
loop_
_entity_poly.entity_id
_entity_poly.type
_entity_poly.pdbx_seq_one_letter_code
_entity_poly.pdbx_strand_id
1 'polypeptide(L)'
;MAGELEKTEEFGTEILKLSVDMGGTITGEHGVGVEKLNAMCHQFNSKELEVFHEIKAVFDPQSLLNPGKAYPNCTVVLSWVQCMCITANYPTQNWSASNEKSNRRTHSTITNFG
;
A
#
# COMPACT_ATOMS: atom_id res chain seq x y z
N MET A 1 15.29 14.68 -12.61
CA MET A 1 14.30 15.19 -13.59
C MET A 1 12.94 15.10 -12.89
N ALA A 2 12.10 16.12 -12.98
CA ALA A 2 10.79 16.11 -12.32
C ALA A 2 9.84 15.13 -13.05
N GLY A 3 9.05 14.34 -12.30
CA GLY A 3 8.00 13.47 -12.84
C GLY A 3 8.42 12.10 -13.38
N GLU A 4 9.70 11.72 -13.26
CA GLU A 4 10.15 10.38 -13.70
C GLU A 4 9.69 9.26 -12.75
N LEU A 5 9.46 9.57 -11.47
CA LEU A 5 8.94 8.61 -10.50
C LEU A 5 7.49 8.24 -10.83
N GLU A 6 6.62 9.24 -10.99
CA GLU A 6 5.21 9.02 -11.33
C GLU A 6 5.06 8.22 -12.63
N LYS A 7 5.83 8.55 -13.68
CA LYS A 7 5.82 7.78 -14.94
C LYS A 7 6.24 6.33 -14.72
N THR A 8 7.24 6.10 -13.88
CA THR A 8 7.71 4.74 -13.57
C THR A 8 6.65 3.95 -12.82
N GLU A 9 5.93 4.59 -11.90
CA GLU A 9 4.85 3.98 -11.12
C GLU A 9 3.61 3.68 -11.98
N GLU A 10 3.24 4.59 -12.87
CA GLU A 10 2.17 4.39 -13.86
C GLU A 10 2.50 3.22 -14.78
N PHE A 11 3.71 3.21 -15.34
CA PHE A 11 4.19 2.13 -16.20
C PHE A 11 4.22 0.77 -15.46
N GLY A 12 4.70 0.77 -14.21
CA GLY A 12 4.66 -0.43 -13.36
C GLY A 12 3.23 -0.92 -13.13
N THR A 13 2.28 -0.01 -12.90
CA THR A 13 0.87 -0.33 -12.73
C THR A 13 0.26 -0.94 -14.00
N GLU A 14 0.61 -0.45 -15.18
CA GLU A 14 0.15 -1.00 -16.46
C GLU A 14 0.64 -2.43 -16.68
N ILE A 15 1.90 -2.73 -16.35
CA ILE A 15 2.46 -4.09 -16.44
C ILE A 15 1.69 -5.06 -15.51
N LEU A 16 1.35 -4.62 -14.30
CA LEU A 16 0.60 -5.45 -13.35
C LEU A 16 -0.81 -5.74 -13.87
N LYS A 17 -1.50 -4.73 -14.43
CA LYS A 17 -2.82 -4.91 -15.03
C LYS A 17 -2.77 -5.88 -16.21
N LEU A 18 -1.79 -5.70 -17.11
CA LEU A 18 -1.58 -6.62 -18.23
C LEU A 18 -1.34 -8.07 -17.74
N SER A 19 -0.56 -8.24 -16.66
CA SER A 19 -0.32 -9.57 -16.09
C SER A 19 -1.63 -10.23 -15.64
N VAL A 20 -2.53 -9.48 -15.01
CA VAL A 20 -3.87 -9.96 -14.60
C VAL A 20 -4.74 -10.26 -15.81
N ASP A 21 -4.77 -9.39 -16.81
CA ASP A 21 -5.56 -9.57 -18.04
C ASP A 21 -5.15 -10.84 -18.81
N MET A 22 -3.88 -11.23 -18.69
CA MET A 22 -3.33 -12.46 -19.25
C MET A 22 -3.52 -13.71 -18.37
N GLY A 23 -4.30 -13.61 -17.28
CA GLY A 23 -4.57 -14.69 -16.34
C GLY A 23 -3.52 -14.90 -15.26
N GLY A 24 -2.59 -13.95 -15.11
CA GLY A 24 -1.60 -13.89 -14.03
C GLY A 24 -2.15 -13.23 -12.76
N THR A 25 -1.24 -12.74 -11.92
CA THR A 25 -1.54 -12.14 -10.61
C THR A 25 -0.64 -10.93 -10.37
N ILE A 26 -1.11 -9.97 -9.56
CA ILE A 26 -0.37 -8.74 -9.19
C ILE A 26 0.90 -9.07 -8.39
N THR A 27 0.91 -10.21 -7.70
CA THR A 27 2.03 -10.66 -6.89
C THR A 27 2.24 -12.17 -7.03
N GLY A 28 3.51 -12.59 -7.14
CA GLY A 28 3.94 -13.98 -7.09
C GLY A 28 4.56 -14.33 -5.73
N GLU A 29 5.71 -13.73 -5.42
CA GLU A 29 6.46 -13.99 -4.16
C GLU A 29 6.38 -12.82 -3.17
N HIS A 30 6.58 -11.60 -3.68
CA HIS A 30 6.61 -10.37 -2.88
C HIS A 30 5.22 -9.77 -2.89
N GLY A 31 4.62 -9.65 -1.70
CA GLY A 31 3.25 -9.16 -1.51
C GLY A 31 2.97 -7.77 -2.10
N VAL A 32 1.78 -7.27 -1.79
CA VAL A 32 1.23 -6.05 -2.41
C VAL A 32 1.90 -4.78 -1.89
N GLY A 33 2.26 -4.75 -0.61
CA GLY A 33 2.86 -3.58 0.01
C GLY A 33 1.94 -2.36 -0.07
N VAL A 34 2.52 -1.18 -0.34
CA VAL A 34 1.76 0.03 -0.69
C VAL A 34 1.78 0.24 -2.20
N GLU A 35 2.90 -0.11 -2.81
CA GLU A 35 3.24 0.15 -4.20
C GLU A 35 2.31 -0.55 -5.18
N LYS A 36 1.71 -1.70 -4.82
CA LYS A 36 0.77 -2.44 -5.69
C LYS A 36 -0.69 -2.31 -5.24
N LEU A 37 -1.00 -1.54 -4.19
CA LEU A 37 -2.38 -1.46 -3.65
C LEU A 37 -3.38 -0.99 -4.69
N ASN A 38 -3.01 -0.02 -5.52
CA ASN A 38 -3.91 0.53 -6.54
C ASN A 38 -4.24 -0.51 -7.62
N ALA A 39 -3.31 -1.42 -7.92
CA ALA A 39 -3.53 -2.47 -8.91
C ALA A 39 -4.53 -3.53 -8.41
N MET A 40 -4.66 -3.74 -7.09
CA MET A 40 -5.55 -4.77 -6.50
C MET A 40 -7.00 -4.66 -6.97
N CYS A 41 -7.48 -3.43 -7.20
CA CYS A 41 -8.83 -3.17 -7.72
C CYS A 41 -9.06 -3.70 -9.16
N HIS A 42 -7.98 -4.03 -9.87
CA HIS A 42 -8.05 -4.63 -11.20
C HIS A 42 -8.13 -6.16 -11.11
N GLN A 43 -7.52 -6.77 -10.10
CA GLN A 43 -7.54 -8.23 -9.92
C GLN A 43 -8.76 -8.72 -9.13
N PHE A 44 -9.20 -7.96 -8.13
CA PHE A 44 -10.30 -8.35 -7.23
C PHE A 44 -11.49 -7.41 -7.41
N ASN A 45 -12.68 -7.98 -7.40
CA ASN A 45 -13.90 -7.20 -7.39
C ASN A 45 -14.19 -6.65 -5.97
N SER A 46 -15.13 -5.70 -5.88
CA SER A 46 -15.44 -5.02 -4.61
C SER A 46 -15.91 -5.98 -3.51
N LYS A 47 -16.66 -7.04 -3.85
CA LYS A 47 -17.16 -8.01 -2.86
C LYS A 47 -16.03 -8.86 -2.28
N GLU A 48 -15.06 -9.24 -3.10
CA GLU A 48 -13.88 -9.98 -2.64
C GLU A 48 -13.05 -9.12 -1.67
N LEU A 49 -12.87 -7.84 -1.99
CA LEU A 49 -12.16 -6.91 -1.13
C LEU A 49 -12.92 -6.63 0.18
N GLU A 50 -14.25 -6.54 0.14
CA GLU A 50 -15.10 -6.45 1.34
C GLU A 50 -14.85 -7.65 2.26
N VAL A 51 -14.80 -8.87 1.73
CA VAL A 51 -14.48 -10.06 2.51
C VAL A 51 -13.09 -9.97 3.15
N PHE A 52 -12.09 -9.45 2.44
CA PHE A 52 -10.75 -9.24 3.03
C PHE A 52 -10.77 -8.24 4.18
N HIS A 53 -11.54 -7.15 4.05
CA HIS A 53 -11.74 -6.17 5.12
C HIS A 53 -12.48 -6.76 6.32
N GLU A 54 -13.51 -7.58 6.09
CA GLU A 54 -14.25 -8.26 7.16
C GLU A 54 -13.35 -9.21 7.95
N ILE A 55 -12.56 -10.04 7.26
CA ILE A 55 -11.59 -10.94 7.91
C ILE A 55 -10.60 -10.11 8.73
N LYS A 56 -10.07 -9.03 8.15
CA LYS A 56 -9.14 -8.13 8.84
C LYS A 56 -9.76 -7.52 10.10
N ALA A 57 -11.03 -7.09 10.05
CA ALA A 57 -11.73 -6.49 11.17
C ALA A 57 -11.95 -7.47 12.34
N VAL A 58 -12.11 -8.77 12.06
CA VAL A 58 -12.22 -9.81 13.10
C VAL A 58 -10.93 -9.93 13.92
N PHE A 59 -9.76 -9.87 13.26
CA PHE A 59 -8.47 -10.04 13.92
C PHE A 59 -7.81 -8.73 14.37
N ASP A 60 -8.25 -7.59 13.85
CA ASP A 60 -7.77 -6.27 14.22
C ASP A 60 -8.91 -5.24 14.29
N PRO A 61 -9.79 -5.34 15.30
CA PRO A 61 -10.95 -4.45 15.42
C PRO A 61 -10.57 -2.97 15.58
N GLN A 62 -9.37 -2.71 16.10
CA GLN A 62 -8.84 -1.35 16.32
C GLN A 62 -7.97 -0.86 15.15
N SER A 63 -7.77 -1.70 14.12
CA SER A 63 -6.99 -1.39 12.92
C SER A 63 -5.57 -0.90 13.23
N LEU A 64 -4.89 -1.54 14.19
CA LEU A 64 -3.53 -1.21 14.64
C LEU A 64 -2.44 -1.96 13.87
N LEU A 65 -2.76 -3.14 13.31
CA LEU A 65 -1.78 -3.95 12.59
C LEU A 65 -1.63 -3.40 11.16
N ASN A 66 -0.66 -2.50 11.02
CA ASN A 66 -0.17 -1.96 9.75
C ASN A 66 -1.25 -1.20 8.95
N PRO A 67 -1.79 -0.09 9.50
CA PRO A 67 -2.85 0.68 8.86
C PRO A 67 -2.41 1.20 7.49
N GLY A 68 -3.34 1.21 6.53
CA GLY A 68 -3.09 1.64 5.15
C GLY A 68 -2.30 0.64 4.30
N LYS A 69 -1.91 -0.52 4.85
CA LYS A 69 -1.19 -1.57 4.13
C LYS A 69 -1.92 -2.90 4.27
N ALA A 70 -2.92 -3.12 3.41
CA ALA A 70 -3.56 -4.43 3.28
C ALA A 70 -4.40 -4.49 2.01
N TYR A 71 -5.52 -3.76 2.00
CA TYR A 71 -6.55 -3.87 0.97
C TYR A 71 -7.09 -2.48 0.62
N PRO A 72 -7.22 -2.12 -0.67
CA PRO A 72 -7.79 -0.84 -1.05
C PRO A 72 -9.31 -0.83 -0.89
N ASN A 73 -9.88 0.38 -0.88
CA ASN A 73 -11.30 0.59 -1.12
C ASN A 73 -11.46 1.08 -2.57
N CYS A 74 -11.99 0.25 -3.46
CA CYS A 74 -12.06 0.56 -4.90
C CYS A 74 -13.11 1.61 -5.29
N THR A 75 -13.76 2.25 -4.31
CA THR A 75 -14.74 3.33 -4.53
C THR A 75 -14.08 4.62 -5.04
N VAL A 76 -12.75 4.74 -5.00
CA VAL A 76 -12.03 5.91 -5.50
C VAL A 76 -10.77 5.44 -6.23
N VAL A 77 -10.68 5.75 -7.51
CA VAL A 77 -9.42 5.63 -8.26
C VAL A 77 -8.50 6.73 -7.71
N LEU A 78 -7.70 6.41 -6.70
CA LEU A 78 -6.85 7.40 -6.04
C LEU A 78 -5.69 7.74 -6.96
N SER A 79 -5.63 9.00 -7.42
CA SER A 79 -4.35 9.59 -7.76
C SER A 79 -3.48 9.58 -6.49
N TRP A 80 -2.17 9.41 -6.65
CA TRP A 80 -1.17 9.24 -5.57
C TRP A 80 -1.27 10.27 -4.42
N VAL A 81 -1.91 11.42 -4.66
CA VAL A 81 -2.15 12.47 -3.65
C VAL A 81 -3.14 12.03 -2.56
N GLN A 82 -3.99 11.04 -2.80
CA GLN A 82 -5.12 10.74 -1.91
C GLN A 82 -5.01 9.42 -1.14
N CYS A 83 -3.89 8.71 -1.25
CA CYS A 83 -3.54 7.61 -0.34
C CYS A 83 -3.34 8.09 1.12
N MET A 84 -3.31 9.41 1.36
CA MET A 84 -3.33 10.04 2.68
C MET A 84 -4.74 10.33 3.22
N CYS A 85 -5.82 10.12 2.47
CA CYS A 85 -7.17 10.55 2.88
C CYS A 85 -8.25 9.46 2.92
N ILE A 86 -7.91 8.17 2.85
CA ILE A 86 -8.84 7.12 3.33
C ILE A 86 -8.79 7.09 4.86
N THR A 87 -9.30 8.16 5.49
CA THR A 87 -9.48 8.30 6.93
C THR A 87 -10.92 8.69 7.24
N ALA A 88 -11.89 7.95 6.70
CA ALA A 88 -13.22 7.93 7.27
C ALA A 88 -13.19 7.03 8.52
N ASN A 89 -12.92 7.64 9.69
CA ASN A 89 -12.87 7.09 11.07
C ASN A 89 -11.49 6.96 11.77
N TYR A 90 -10.43 7.62 11.30
CA TYR A 90 -9.21 7.76 12.11
C TYR A 90 -9.16 9.15 12.77
N PRO A 91 -9.11 9.26 14.12
CA PRO A 91 -8.86 10.54 14.77
C PRO A 91 -7.50 11.07 14.33
N THR A 92 -7.49 12.28 13.77
CA THR A 92 -6.34 12.96 13.20
C THR A 92 -5.23 13.11 14.24
N GLN A 93 -4.16 12.34 14.13
CA GLN A 93 -2.87 12.76 14.69
C GLN A 93 -2.10 13.50 13.59
N ASN A 94 -1.76 14.76 13.88
CA ASN A 94 -1.00 15.64 13.01
C ASN A 94 0.34 14.99 12.63
N TRP A 95 0.42 14.40 11.43
CA TRP A 95 1.68 13.97 10.85
C TRP A 95 2.22 15.10 9.97
N SER A 96 3.02 15.98 10.56
CA SER A 96 3.79 16.97 9.82
C SER A 96 4.86 16.26 8.99
N ALA A 97 4.94 16.62 7.71
CA ALA A 97 5.85 16.09 6.69
C ALA A 97 7.34 16.28 7.04
N SER A 98 7.86 15.51 7.98
CA SER A 98 9.27 15.51 8.37
C SER A 98 9.72 14.11 8.78
N ASN A 99 9.93 13.19 7.81
CA ASN A 99 10.94 12.13 7.93
C ASN A 99 10.99 11.25 6.67
N GLU A 100 11.54 11.79 5.58
CA GLU A 100 11.83 11.02 4.37
C GLU A 100 13.34 10.69 4.23
N LYS A 101 14.12 10.81 5.31
CA LYS A 101 15.60 10.63 5.25
C LYS A 101 16.22 9.62 6.22
N SER A 102 15.48 8.89 7.06
CA SER A 102 16.12 8.06 8.09
C SER A 102 16.38 6.60 7.70
N ASN A 103 15.75 6.02 6.67
CA ASN A 103 15.86 4.57 6.40
C ASN A 103 17.01 4.16 5.45
N ARG A 104 18.16 4.83 5.54
CA ARG A 104 19.41 4.44 4.85
C ARG A 104 20.58 4.46 5.83
N ARG A 105 20.56 3.57 6.84
CA ARG A 105 21.77 3.07 7.54
C ARG A 105 21.40 2.06 8.62
N THR A 106 21.35 0.77 8.27
CA THR A 106 21.54 -0.31 9.24
C THR A 106 22.43 -1.40 8.64
N HIS A 107 23.68 -1.01 8.35
CA HIS A 107 24.82 -1.92 8.19
C HIS A 107 26.02 -1.29 8.89
N SER A 108 26.15 -1.53 10.19
CA SER A 108 27.44 -1.71 10.89
C SER A 108 27.22 -2.00 12.37
N THR A 109 27.62 -3.21 12.77
CA THR A 109 28.34 -3.51 14.02
C THR A 109 27.57 -3.51 15.34
N ILE A 110 27.21 -4.74 15.73
CA ILE A 110 27.25 -5.29 17.09
C ILE A 110 28.54 -4.84 17.79
N THR A 111 28.47 -4.12 18.92
CA THR A 111 29.30 -4.35 20.12
C THR A 111 28.88 -3.46 21.30
N ASN A 112 28.96 -4.07 22.48
CA ASN A 112 29.03 -3.52 23.84
C ASN A 112 27.72 -3.39 24.64
N PHE A 113 27.39 -4.51 25.30
CA PHE A 113 26.96 -4.50 26.70
C PHE A 113 28.16 -4.12 27.61
N GLY A 114 27.90 -3.23 28.56
CA GLY A 114 28.81 -2.80 29.63
C GLY A 114 28.19 -1.66 30.40
#